data_AF-A0A9X0CQ95-F1
#
_entry.id   AF-A0A9X0CQ95-F1
#
_cell.length_a   1.000
_cell.length_b   1.000
_cell.length_c   1.000
_cell.angle_alpha   90.00
_cell.angle_beta   90.00
_cell.angle_gamma   90.00
#
_symmetry.space_group_name_H-M   'P 1'
#
loop_
_entity.id
_entity.type
_entity.pdbx_description
1 polymer ?
#
loop_
_entity_poly.entity_id
_entity_poly.type
_entity_poly.pdbx_seq_one_letter_code
_entity_poly.pdbx_strand_id
1 'polypeptide(L)'
;MGEDVPVRWFNFERVVEALVQQKTFYLKVSQLYNIVRKTCFIEDEAEMVALLDFYHDLGMIIWHGDTVVLQTQWLIHLFKKLITIRPFDEQNPRHAAAWNELEQTGLLSMRLVDHVFAEFLCDGQSQSDILYMMEMYGLIARFTPESAGKDSPESAGKDSPESAGKDSPAVKYFVPAQLCSCPEMRWIPHS
;
A
#
# COMPACT_ATOMS: atom_id res chain seq x y z
N MET A 1 -13.07 22.06 21.20
CA MET A 1 -12.59 23.45 21.05
C MET A 1 -12.35 23.65 19.57
N GLY A 2 -12.90 24.70 18.96
CA GLY A 2 -12.66 24.98 17.55
C GLY A 2 -11.30 25.65 17.43
N GLU A 3 -10.39 25.03 16.67
CA GLU A 3 -9.15 25.70 16.28
C GLU A 3 -9.49 26.83 15.30
N ASP A 4 -8.78 27.95 15.41
CA ASP A 4 -8.94 29.07 14.48
C ASP A 4 -8.31 28.72 13.13
N VAL A 5 -9.13 28.25 12.20
CA VAL A 5 -8.69 27.85 10.85
C VAL A 5 -8.73 29.04 9.88
N PRO A 6 -7.66 29.30 9.10
CA PRO A 6 -7.65 30.36 8.11
C PRO A 6 -8.76 30.20 7.06
N VAL A 7 -9.53 31.26 6.79
CA VAL A 7 -10.66 31.22 5.83
C VAL A 7 -10.24 30.74 4.43
N ARG A 8 -9.00 31.04 3.99
CA ARG A 8 -8.53 30.57 2.68
C ARG A 8 -8.35 29.06 2.59
N TRP A 9 -8.28 28.34 3.71
CA TRP A 9 -8.20 26.88 3.71
C TRP A 9 -9.49 26.24 3.18
N PHE A 10 -10.64 26.92 3.23
CA PHE A 10 -11.87 26.43 2.60
C PHE A 10 -11.77 26.39 1.06
N ASN A 11 -10.86 27.15 0.45
CA ASN A 11 -10.58 27.01 -0.99
C ASN A 11 -9.97 25.65 -1.32
N PHE A 12 -9.25 25.05 -0.38
CA PHE A 12 -8.66 23.72 -0.56
C PHE A 12 -9.74 22.66 -0.71
N GLU A 13 -10.83 22.71 0.07
CA GLU A 13 -11.95 21.77 -0.06
C GLU A 13 -12.51 21.79 -1.49
N ARG A 14 -12.64 22.98 -2.08
CA ARG A 14 -13.09 23.15 -3.46
C ARG A 14 -12.10 22.60 -4.49
N VAL A 15 -10.80 22.71 -4.21
CA VAL A 15 -9.74 22.11 -5.04
C VAL A 15 -9.85 20.59 -5.01
N VAL A 16 -9.97 20.00 -3.82
CA VAL A 16 -10.15 18.55 -3.63
C VAL A 16 -11.40 18.08 -4.35
N GLU A 17 -12.53 18.77 -4.16
CA GLU A 17 -13.79 18.43 -4.82
C GLU A 17 -13.67 18.46 -6.34
N ALA A 18 -13.07 19.51 -6.91
CA ALA A 18 -12.87 19.64 -8.35
C ALA A 18 -11.99 18.53 -8.93
N LEU A 19 -10.91 18.14 -8.22
CA LEU A 19 -10.03 17.05 -8.64
C LEU A 19 -10.74 15.69 -8.58
N VAL A 20 -11.51 15.43 -7.52
CA VAL A 20 -12.29 14.20 -7.38
C VAL A 20 -13.39 14.11 -8.46
N GLN A 21 -14.04 15.22 -8.80
CA GLN A 21 -15.00 15.28 -9.92
C GLN A 21 -14.35 14.95 -11.27
N GLN A 22 -13.07 15.28 -11.44
CA GLN A 22 -12.26 14.92 -12.60
C GLN A 22 -11.68 13.49 -12.53
N LYS A 23 -12.07 12.70 -11.52
CA LYS A 23 -11.56 11.35 -11.24
C LYS A 23 -10.07 11.30 -10.90
N THR A 24 -9.52 12.39 -10.38
CA THR A 24 -8.20 12.41 -9.75
C THR A 24 -8.36 12.13 -8.26
N PHE A 25 -8.05 10.90 -7.85
CA PHE A 25 -8.24 10.45 -6.47
C PHE A 25 -6.96 10.52 -5.63
N TYR A 26 -5.81 10.65 -6.26
CA TYR A 26 -4.51 10.80 -5.61
C TYR A 26 -3.59 11.62 -6.51
N LEU A 27 -2.55 12.19 -5.93
CA LEU A 27 -1.50 12.90 -6.64
C LEU A 27 -0.24 12.98 -5.79
N LYS A 28 0.85 13.44 -6.43
CA LYS A 28 2.05 13.78 -5.67
C LYS A 28 1.85 15.03 -4.84
N VAL A 29 2.49 15.09 -3.67
CA VAL A 29 2.47 16.28 -2.81
C VAL A 29 3.00 17.51 -3.56
N SER A 30 4.05 17.33 -4.37
CA SER A 30 4.60 18.38 -5.23
C SER A 30 3.61 18.92 -6.28
N GLN A 31 2.75 18.07 -6.84
CA GLN A 31 1.69 18.50 -7.76
C GLN A 31 0.60 19.24 -7.01
N LEU A 32 0.20 18.76 -5.83
CA LEU A 32 -0.80 19.40 -5.00
C LEU A 32 -0.35 20.81 -4.59
N TYR A 33 0.90 20.95 -4.13
CA TYR A 33 1.49 22.23 -3.76
C TYR A 33 1.38 23.26 -4.88
N ASN A 34 1.66 22.86 -6.12
CA ASN A 34 1.54 23.76 -7.28
C ASN A 34 0.10 24.23 -7.50
N ILE A 35 -0.89 23.36 -7.24
CA ILE A 35 -2.31 23.71 -7.36
C ILE A 35 -2.71 24.65 -6.22
N VAL A 36 -2.39 24.29 -4.97
CA VAL A 36 -2.74 25.05 -3.76
C VAL A 36 -2.14 26.45 -3.78
N ARG A 37 -0.86 26.59 -4.18
CA ARG A 37 -0.22 27.91 -4.37
C ARG A 37 -1.01 28.80 -5.31
N LYS A 38 -1.51 28.25 -6.43
CA LYS A 38 -2.23 29.01 -7.47
C LYS A 38 -3.68 29.33 -7.13
N THR A 39 -4.36 28.45 -6.39
CA THR A 39 -5.82 28.54 -6.16
C THR A 39 -6.17 28.99 -4.75
N CYS A 40 -5.38 28.61 -3.75
CA CYS A 40 -5.59 28.96 -2.35
C CYS A 40 -4.69 30.13 -1.91
N PHE A 41 -3.72 30.53 -2.74
CA PHE A 41 -2.75 31.60 -2.45
C PHE A 41 -1.95 31.33 -1.16
N ILE A 42 -1.53 30.09 -0.98
CA ILE A 42 -0.69 29.64 0.15
C ILE A 42 0.70 29.38 -0.40
N GLU A 43 1.62 30.32 -0.16
CA GLU A 43 3.02 30.23 -0.60
C GLU A 43 3.94 29.72 0.51
N ASP A 44 3.58 29.99 1.76
CA ASP A 44 4.35 29.57 2.92
C ASP A 44 4.30 28.06 3.10
N GLU A 45 5.48 27.46 3.29
CA GLU A 45 5.63 26.01 3.37
C GLU A 45 5.10 25.47 4.71
N ALA A 46 5.26 26.22 5.81
CA ALA A 46 4.78 25.78 7.12
C ALA A 46 3.25 25.79 7.17
N GLU A 47 2.61 26.79 6.56
CA GLU A 47 1.16 26.81 6.39
C GLU A 47 0.65 25.69 5.48
N MET A 48 1.38 25.37 4.41
CA MET A 48 1.03 24.25 3.52
C MET A 48 1.03 22.92 4.28
N VAL A 49 2.07 22.66 5.08
CA VAL A 49 2.15 21.47 5.93
C VAL A 49 1.01 21.44 6.95
N ALA A 50 0.76 22.56 7.65
CA ALA A 50 -0.32 22.65 8.62
C ALA A 50 -1.71 22.40 7.99
N LEU A 51 -1.93 22.88 6.77
CA LEU A 51 -3.16 22.62 6.02
C LEU A 51 -3.31 21.13 5.68
N LEU A 52 -2.23 20.49 5.22
CA LEU A 52 -2.29 19.06 4.92
C LEU A 52 -2.50 18.21 6.17
N ASP A 53 -1.81 18.51 7.26
CA ASP A 53 -1.99 17.83 8.55
C ASP A 53 -3.43 17.96 9.05
N PHE A 54 -3.99 19.18 9.00
CA PHE A 54 -5.37 19.42 9.42
C PHE A 54 -6.39 18.58 8.63
N TYR A 55 -6.32 18.59 7.30
CA TYR A 55 -7.26 17.80 6.49
C TYR A 55 -6.93 16.29 6.49
N HIS A 56 -5.70 15.92 6.85
CA HIS A 56 -5.30 14.55 7.08
C HIS A 56 -5.96 13.99 8.35
N ASP A 57 -5.89 14.73 9.45
CA ASP A 57 -6.49 14.34 10.74
C ASP A 57 -8.02 14.27 10.66
N LEU A 58 -8.65 15.12 9.83
CA LEU A 58 -10.07 15.03 9.53
C LEU A 58 -10.44 13.83 8.65
N GLY A 59 -9.47 13.15 8.03
CA GLY A 59 -9.70 12.06 7.09
C GLY A 59 -10.34 12.50 5.76
N MET A 60 -10.31 13.81 5.45
CA MET A 60 -10.73 14.35 4.16
C MET A 60 -9.75 13.97 3.06
N ILE A 61 -8.45 14.08 3.38
CA ILE A 61 -7.35 13.56 2.58
C ILE A 61 -6.52 12.59 3.42
N ILE A 62 -5.67 11.79 2.78
CA ILE A 62 -4.64 10.99 3.47
C ILE A 62 -3.29 11.34 2.85
N TRP A 63 -2.36 11.87 3.65
CA TRP A 63 -1.03 12.24 3.19
C TRP A 63 0.02 11.32 3.80
N HIS A 64 0.85 10.71 2.95
CA HIS A 64 2.00 9.94 3.39
C HIS A 64 3.10 9.96 2.32
N GLY A 65 4.34 10.23 2.73
CA GLY A 65 5.48 10.29 1.80
C GLY A 65 5.27 11.35 0.72
N ASP A 66 5.41 10.94 -0.55
CA ASP A 66 5.16 11.81 -1.70
C ASP A 66 3.70 11.74 -2.17
N THR A 67 2.86 10.90 -1.56
CA THR A 67 1.49 10.63 -2.01
C THR A 67 0.44 11.34 -1.15
N VAL A 68 -0.45 12.09 -1.79
CA VAL A 68 -1.68 12.60 -1.18
C VAL A 68 -2.88 11.93 -1.84
N VAL A 69 -3.68 11.24 -1.05
CA VAL A 69 -4.96 10.66 -1.47
C VAL A 69 -6.08 11.65 -1.16
N LEU A 70 -6.78 12.08 -2.19
CA LEU A 70 -7.82 13.11 -2.15
C LEU A 70 -9.21 12.57 -1.76
N GLN A 71 -9.38 11.26 -1.77
CA GLN A 71 -10.65 10.63 -1.42
C GLN A 71 -10.42 9.34 -0.62
N THR A 72 -10.68 9.39 0.68
CA THR A 72 -10.51 8.26 1.60
C THR A 72 -11.35 7.04 1.19
N GLN A 73 -12.54 7.23 0.63
CA GLN A 73 -13.36 6.11 0.13
C GLN A 73 -12.70 5.35 -1.03
N TRP A 74 -11.99 6.05 -1.92
CA TRP A 74 -11.22 5.41 -2.98
C TRP A 74 -10.07 4.57 -2.39
N LEU A 75 -9.38 5.10 -1.37
CA LEU A 75 -8.32 4.37 -0.66
C LEU A 75 -8.84 3.10 0.02
N ILE A 76 -9.98 3.20 0.72
CA ILE A 76 -10.63 2.06 1.37
C ILE A 76 -11.02 1.01 0.33
N HIS A 77 -11.52 1.43 -0.83
CA HIS A 77 -11.85 0.52 -1.91
C HIS A 77 -10.62 -0.23 -2.43
N LEU A 78 -9.50 0.49 -2.64
CA LEU A 78 -8.22 -0.11 -3.02
C LEU A 78 -7.73 -1.10 -1.96
N PHE A 79 -7.74 -0.74 -0.67
CA PHE A 79 -7.38 -1.64 0.42
C PHE A 79 -8.21 -2.91 0.41
N LYS A 80 -9.55 -2.77 0.31
CA LYS A 80 -10.47 -3.90 0.22
C LYS A 80 -10.12 -4.83 -0.94
N LYS A 81 -9.78 -4.28 -2.10
CA LYS A 81 -9.41 -5.07 -3.28
C LYS A 81 -8.11 -5.86 -3.10
N LEU A 82 -7.20 -5.43 -2.22
CA LEU A 82 -5.97 -6.14 -1.93
C LEU A 82 -6.16 -7.25 -0.90
N ILE A 83 -6.92 -6.98 0.16
CA ILE A 83 -6.97 -7.84 1.35
C ILE A 83 -8.20 -8.75 1.41
N THR A 84 -9.18 -8.56 0.52
CA THR A 84 -10.41 -9.38 0.49
C THR A 84 -10.31 -10.43 -0.60
N ILE A 85 -10.57 -11.69 -0.27
CA ILE A 85 -10.69 -12.76 -1.27
C ILE A 85 -11.91 -12.49 -2.15
N ARG A 86 -11.68 -12.32 -3.46
CA ARG A 86 -12.77 -12.19 -4.43
C ARG A 86 -13.38 -13.56 -4.72
N PRO A 87 -14.70 -13.66 -4.99
CA PRO A 87 -15.30 -14.86 -5.56
C PRO A 87 -14.54 -15.34 -6.80
N PHE A 88 -14.42 -16.65 -7.00
CA PHE A 88 -13.60 -17.24 -8.06
C PHE A 88 -13.93 -16.71 -9.46
N ASP A 89 -15.20 -16.44 -9.74
CA ASP A 89 -15.72 -15.90 -11.00
C ASP A 89 -15.29 -14.45 -11.28
N GLU A 90 -14.89 -13.70 -10.25
CA GLU A 90 -14.36 -12.34 -10.36
C GLU A 90 -12.82 -12.31 -10.45
N GLN A 91 -12.15 -13.46 -10.32
CA GLN A 91 -10.69 -13.54 -10.35
C GLN A 91 -10.16 -13.71 -11.78
N ASN A 92 -9.16 -12.91 -12.15
CA ASN A 92 -8.42 -13.13 -13.39
C ASN A 92 -7.70 -14.49 -13.34
N PRO A 93 -7.94 -15.43 -14.27
CA PRO A 93 -7.32 -16.75 -14.26
C PRO A 93 -5.79 -16.72 -14.22
N ARG A 94 -5.17 -15.66 -14.77
CA ARG A 94 -3.71 -15.46 -14.75
C ARG A 94 -3.15 -15.27 -13.34
N HIS A 95 -3.97 -14.76 -12.42
CA HIS A 95 -3.59 -14.48 -11.04
C HIS A 95 -4.25 -15.44 -10.02
N ALA A 96 -5.04 -16.43 -10.48
CA ALA A 96 -5.74 -17.38 -9.61
C ALA A 96 -4.82 -18.07 -8.60
N ALA A 97 -3.61 -18.47 -9.01
CA ALA A 97 -2.65 -19.08 -8.08
C ALA A 97 -2.21 -18.13 -6.94
N ALA A 98 -2.12 -16.82 -7.20
CA ALA A 98 -1.79 -15.84 -6.14
C ALA A 98 -2.99 -15.54 -5.24
N TRP A 99 -4.21 -15.53 -5.79
CA TRP A 99 -5.43 -15.43 -4.99
C TRP A 99 -5.62 -16.65 -4.07
N ASN A 100 -5.39 -17.86 -4.59
CA ASN A 100 -5.45 -19.10 -3.81
C ASN A 100 -4.40 -19.11 -2.69
N GLU A 101 -3.18 -18.61 -2.96
CA GLU A 101 -2.14 -18.49 -1.92
C GLU A 101 -2.60 -17.55 -0.79
N LEU A 102 -3.16 -16.38 -1.13
CA LEU A 102 -3.68 -15.44 -0.16
C LEU A 102 -4.83 -16.06 0.67
N GLU A 103 -5.76 -16.76 0.03
CA GLU A 103 -6.88 -17.43 0.70
C GLU A 103 -6.43 -18.54 1.66
N GLN A 104 -5.45 -19.35 1.25
CA GLN A 104 -5.01 -20.53 2.02
C GLN A 104 -4.05 -20.18 3.15
N THR A 105 -3.23 -19.14 2.97
CA THR A 105 -2.10 -18.86 3.87
C THR A 105 -2.15 -17.47 4.52
N GLY A 106 -3.00 -16.58 4.02
CA GLY A 106 -2.99 -15.17 4.37
C GLY A 106 -1.79 -14.39 3.83
N LEU A 107 -1.00 -14.97 2.91
CA LEU A 107 0.15 -14.30 2.30
C LEU A 107 -0.23 -13.58 0.99
N LEU A 108 -0.10 -12.27 1.01
CA LEU A 108 -0.21 -11.38 -0.14
C LEU A 108 1.15 -11.30 -0.86
N SER A 109 1.21 -11.80 -2.08
CA SER A 109 2.41 -11.71 -2.94
C SER A 109 2.47 -10.40 -3.72
N MET A 110 3.68 -9.89 -4.00
CA MET A 110 3.86 -8.68 -4.83
C MET A 110 3.24 -8.82 -6.22
N ARG A 111 3.21 -10.02 -6.80
CA ARG A 111 2.52 -10.26 -8.08
C ARG A 111 1.03 -9.92 -8.03
N LEU A 112 0.38 -10.15 -6.89
CA LEU A 112 -1.02 -9.81 -6.68
C LEU A 112 -1.19 -8.32 -6.41
N VAL A 113 -0.28 -7.73 -5.64
CA VAL A 113 -0.21 -6.28 -5.42
C VAL A 113 -0.11 -5.56 -6.76
N ASP A 114 0.89 -5.87 -7.59
CA ASP A 114 1.10 -5.21 -8.89
C ASP A 114 -0.13 -5.34 -9.80
N HIS A 115 -0.78 -6.50 -9.79
CA HIS A 115 -2.01 -6.72 -10.56
C HIS A 115 -3.15 -5.81 -10.11
N VAL A 116 -3.43 -5.77 -8.80
CA VAL A 116 -4.50 -4.92 -8.27
C VAL A 116 -4.13 -3.45 -8.49
N PHE A 117 -2.90 -3.05 -8.20
CA PHE A 117 -2.46 -1.66 -8.38
C PHE A 117 -2.55 -1.21 -9.83
N ALA A 118 -2.30 -2.07 -10.82
CA ALA A 118 -2.49 -1.74 -12.23
C ALA A 118 -3.96 -1.42 -12.62
N GLU A 119 -4.95 -1.83 -11.82
CA GLU A 119 -6.36 -1.45 -12.00
C GLU A 119 -6.65 -0.03 -11.48
N PHE A 120 -5.81 0.51 -10.58
CA PHE A 120 -6.08 1.74 -9.82
C PHE A 120 -5.07 2.86 -10.08
N LEU A 121 -3.81 2.52 -10.38
CA LEU A 121 -2.70 3.46 -10.51
C LEU A 121 -2.17 3.47 -11.93
N CYS A 122 -1.91 4.65 -12.46
CA CYS A 122 -1.42 4.78 -13.84
C CYS A 122 0.11 4.70 -13.98
N ASP A 123 0.90 4.89 -12.91
CA ASP A 123 2.36 5.15 -13.05
C ASP A 123 3.29 4.43 -12.05
N GLY A 124 2.84 3.41 -11.31
CA GLY A 124 3.65 2.64 -10.32
C GLY A 124 4.17 3.47 -9.11
N GLN A 125 4.16 4.79 -9.24
CA GLN A 125 4.36 5.77 -8.19
C GLN A 125 3.11 5.77 -7.30
N SER A 126 3.32 5.93 -6.00
CA SER A 126 2.41 5.67 -4.88
C SER A 126 2.28 4.22 -4.39
N GLN A 127 2.79 3.19 -5.10
CA GLN A 127 2.64 1.81 -4.60
C GLN A 127 3.30 1.60 -3.23
N SER A 128 4.53 2.05 -3.06
CA SER A 128 5.25 1.96 -1.79
C SER A 128 4.58 2.76 -0.67
N ASP A 129 4.15 3.99 -0.96
CA ASP A 129 3.49 4.85 0.03
C ASP A 129 2.16 4.25 0.49
N ILE A 130 1.37 3.70 -0.44
CA ILE A 130 0.08 3.06 -0.14
C ILE A 130 0.29 1.76 0.64
N LEU A 131 1.27 0.93 0.27
CA LEU A 131 1.61 -0.27 1.05
C LEU A 131 2.06 0.10 2.46
N TYR A 132 2.85 1.17 2.61
CA TYR A 132 3.25 1.67 3.91
C TYR A 132 2.04 2.15 4.72
N MET A 133 1.09 2.89 4.12
CA MET A 133 -0.17 3.26 4.78
C MET A 133 -0.91 2.01 5.26
N MET A 134 -0.99 0.95 4.44
CA MET A 134 -1.62 -0.31 4.84
C MET A 134 -0.90 -0.99 6.03
N GLU A 135 0.44 -0.98 6.05
CA GLU A 135 1.22 -1.47 7.19
C GLU A 135 0.96 -0.64 8.44
N MET A 136 0.98 0.69 8.33
CA MET A 136 0.70 1.61 9.44
C MET A 136 -0.68 1.42 10.04
N TYR A 137 -1.68 1.12 9.21
CA TYR A 137 -3.04 0.81 9.66
C TYR A 137 -3.22 -0.64 10.10
N GLY A 138 -2.16 -1.46 10.11
CA GLY A 138 -2.20 -2.86 10.53
C GLY A 138 -3.01 -3.77 9.61
N LEU A 139 -3.26 -3.34 8.37
CA LEU A 139 -4.00 -4.12 7.37
C LEU A 139 -3.13 -5.21 6.76
N ILE A 140 -1.82 -4.98 6.70
CA ILE A 140 -0.82 -5.92 6.23
C ILE A 140 0.42 -5.86 7.11
N ALA A 141 1.27 -6.89 7.07
CA ALA A 141 2.56 -6.90 7.75
C ALA A 141 3.64 -7.50 6.83
N ARG A 142 4.71 -6.75 6.56
CA ARG A 142 5.79 -7.20 5.68
C ARG A 142 6.47 -8.47 6.19
N PHE A 143 6.66 -9.42 5.29
CA PHE A 143 7.37 -10.68 5.50
C PHE A 143 8.43 -10.86 4.42
N THR A 144 9.65 -11.16 4.85
CA THR A 144 10.74 -11.56 3.96
C THR A 144 11.14 -12.97 4.37
N PRO A 145 10.86 -14.00 3.54
CA PRO A 145 11.29 -15.35 3.88
C PRO A 145 12.81 -15.37 3.93
N GLU A 146 13.37 -15.92 5.01
CA GLU A 146 14.80 -16.20 5.06
C GLU A 146 15.12 -17.14 3.90
N SER A 147 16.05 -16.75 3.04
CA SER A 147 16.60 -17.67 2.05
C SER A 147 17.19 -18.83 2.86
N ALA A 148 16.62 -20.03 2.73
CA ALA A 148 17.12 -21.23 3.39
C ALA A 148 18.66 -21.25 3.32
N GLY A 149 19.29 -21.20 4.50
CA GLY A 149 20.73 -21.15 4.65
C GLY A 149 21.38 -22.28 3.84
N LYS A 150 22.42 -21.92 3.08
CA LYS A 150 23.33 -22.89 2.48
C LYS A 150 24.14 -23.53 3.61
N ASP A 151 23.58 -24.55 4.24
CA ASP A 151 24.35 -25.47 5.06
C ASP A 151 24.73 -26.68 4.22
N SER A 152 25.94 -26.67 3.64
CA SER A 152 26.70 -27.88 3.33
C SER A 152 28.19 -27.53 3.11
N PRO A 153 29.12 -28.41 3.54
CA PRO A 153 30.52 -28.09 3.75
C PRO A 153 31.33 -28.02 2.45
N GLU A 154 32.47 -27.33 2.54
CA GLU A 154 33.48 -27.17 1.49
C GLU A 154 33.84 -28.48 0.79
N SER A 155 33.76 -28.50 -0.55
CA SER A 155 34.81 -29.11 -1.37
C SER A 155 34.85 -28.47 -2.76
N ALA A 156 36.06 -28.19 -3.21
CA ALA A 156 36.40 -27.34 -4.35
C ALA A 156 36.14 -27.98 -5.72
N GLY A 157 35.83 -27.14 -6.70
CA GLY A 157 35.89 -27.46 -8.14
C GLY A 157 35.47 -26.25 -8.98
N LYS A 158 36.44 -25.60 -9.64
CA LYS A 158 36.27 -24.48 -10.58
C LYS A 158 35.75 -24.99 -11.94
N ASP A 159 34.83 -24.25 -12.59
CA ASP A 159 34.99 -23.70 -13.95
C ASP A 159 33.70 -23.02 -14.48
N SER A 160 33.74 -21.67 -14.55
CA SER A 160 33.10 -20.70 -15.47
C SER A 160 31.57 -20.79 -15.81
N PRO A 161 30.96 -19.82 -16.54
CA PRO A 161 30.18 -18.76 -15.90
C PRO A 161 28.73 -18.68 -16.43
N GLU A 162 27.75 -18.62 -15.54
CA GLU A 162 26.43 -18.06 -15.89
C GLU A 162 25.88 -17.28 -14.69
N SER A 163 25.71 -15.98 -14.91
CA SER A 163 25.14 -15.06 -13.94
C SER A 163 23.65 -15.35 -13.79
N ALA A 164 23.30 -16.37 -13.00
CA ALA A 164 21.97 -16.51 -12.45
C ALA A 164 21.78 -15.37 -11.44
N GLY A 165 20.83 -14.48 -11.76
CA GLY A 165 20.37 -13.43 -10.87
C GLY A 165 20.14 -14.01 -9.49
N LYS A 166 20.79 -13.42 -8.49
CA LYS A 166 20.61 -13.77 -7.09
C LYS A 166 19.18 -13.35 -6.75
N ASP A 167 18.22 -14.26 -6.92
CA ASP A 167 16.81 -14.04 -6.60
C ASP A 167 16.74 -13.62 -5.13
N SER A 168 16.64 -12.31 -4.92
CA SER A 168 16.35 -11.77 -3.61
C SER A 168 15.00 -12.35 -3.20
N PRO A 169 14.84 -12.80 -1.95
CA PRO A 169 13.59 -13.40 -1.51
C PRO A 169 12.45 -12.43 -1.84
N ALA A 170 11.48 -12.90 -2.62
CA ALA A 170 10.36 -12.06 -3.04
C ALA A 170 9.63 -11.58 -1.78
N VAL A 171 9.57 -10.25 -1.60
CA VAL A 171 8.83 -9.63 -0.50
C VAL A 171 7.38 -10.09 -0.57
N LYS A 172 6.81 -10.46 0.58
CA LYS A 172 5.39 -10.78 0.74
C LYS A 172 4.85 -10.01 1.93
N TYR A 173 3.54 -9.99 2.10
CA TYR A 173 2.89 -9.43 3.27
C TYR A 173 1.92 -10.44 3.85
N PHE A 174 1.89 -10.56 5.17
CA PHE A 174 0.76 -11.18 5.85
C PHE A 174 -0.43 -10.25 5.79
N VAL A 175 -1.62 -10.80 5.61
CA VAL A 175 -2.90 -10.10 5.72
C VAL A 175 -3.61 -10.63 6.96
N PRO A 176 -3.54 -9.95 8.12
CA PRO A 176 -4.06 -10.47 9.38
C PRO A 176 -5.53 -10.90 9.31
N ALA A 177 -6.35 -10.18 8.53
CA ALA A 177 -7.76 -10.50 8.34
C ALA A 177 -8.02 -11.82 7.59
N GLN A 178 -7.02 -12.36 6.87
CA GLN A 178 -7.11 -13.62 6.12
C GLN A 178 -6.41 -14.79 6.83
N LEU A 179 -5.87 -14.57 8.03
CA LEU A 179 -5.30 -15.65 8.83
C LEU A 179 -6.44 -16.48 9.43
N CYS A 180 -6.80 -17.57 8.75
CA CYS A 180 -7.61 -18.62 9.34
C CYS A 180 -6.81 -19.33 10.43
N SER A 181 -7.49 -19.74 11.51
CA SER A 181 -6.91 -20.24 12.77
C SER A 181 -5.73 -21.20 12.58
N CYS A 182 -4.72 -21.10 13.46
CA CYS A 182 -3.63 -22.06 13.55
C CYS A 182 -4.17 -23.50 13.52
N PRO A 183 -3.56 -24.43 12.77
CA PRO A 183 -3.88 -25.84 12.94
C PRO A 183 -3.72 -26.17 14.43
N GLU A 184 -4.71 -26.83 15.03
CA GLU A 184 -4.68 -27.24 16.44
C GLU A 184 -3.28 -27.76 16.76
N MET A 185 -2.52 -27.02 17.58
CA MET A 185 -1.34 -27.60 18.21
C MET A 185 -1.88 -28.71 19.10
N ARG A 186 -1.87 -29.95 18.58
CA ARG A 186 -1.92 -31.14 19.41
C ARG A 186 -0.68 -31.07 20.29
N TRP A 187 -0.85 -30.48 21.47
CA TRP A 187 0.02 -30.72 22.58
C TRP A 187 0.06 -32.23 22.77
N ILE A 188 1.15 -32.87 22.36
CA ILE A 188 1.43 -34.25 22.74
C ILE A 188 1.99 -34.12 24.16
N PRO A 189 1.24 -34.48 25.21
CA PRO A 189 1.81 -34.50 26.54
C PRO A 189 2.90 -35.58 26.56
N HIS A 190 4.14 -35.15 26.77
CA HIS A 190 5.20 -36.09 27.11
C HIS A 190 4.83 -36.75 28.44
N SER A 191 4.55 -38.06 28.38
CA SER A 191 4.39 -38.94 29.55
C SER A 191 5.74 -39.45 30.02
#